data_AF-A0A7G3B0S9-F1
#
_entry.id   AF-A0A7G3B0S9-F1
#
_cell.length_a   1.000
_cell.length_b   1.000
_cell.length_c   1.000
_cell.angle_alpha   90.00
_cell.angle_beta   90.00
_cell.angle_gamma   90.00
#
_symmetry.space_group_name_H-M   'P 1'
#
loop_
_entity.id
_entity.type
_entity.pdbx_description
1 polymer ?
#
loop_
_entity_poly.entity_id
_entity_poly.type
_entity_poly.pdbx_seq_one_letter_code
_entity_poly.pdbx_strand_id
1 'polypeptide(L)'
;MGSLVPYSVLMLTAQLMARILPQRRDPSHPNVLFVLFNGEAFDYIGSQRFIYDLQHGEFPYKSHQTNPLSMDNIKFLVDLGVLDTMRLLNISHATDFPRAGEFGQLMSKYSSKFGMNVTTVNNMQGNLPPTSAQSFLKENFSFPAVILNSPPTNRFYHSIFDDDDNINFVYGNTSKNFLTLEDLAAPSADFTADSIQMSIRNISSIIAFSLYEMITGEEYREALGGSAVFADEFLYCFLTSSQCPLMSAIVQDNSTLPPYPPPRYISVHRTGNQRSVIYTHGIFGLTVGQKLEGVARENCTVPPRIWYPGFGLHGECHLTTQNVSLAVSPAFKEPDYNWTSGRYSTWTESTWSAISARIFLRPSTHHEALTLAIGLTVMVLSFVAVFIINTKSDVLFGNSPSSEVISIPARC
;
A
#
# COMPACT_ATOMS: atom_id res chain seq x y z
N MET A 1 7.11 -8.00 10.41
CA MET A 1 6.00 -7.37 9.65
C MET A 1 6.09 -7.70 8.18
N GLY A 2 5.05 -8.32 7.63
CA GLY A 2 5.14 -9.12 6.40
C GLY A 2 5.40 -8.37 5.10
N SER A 3 5.01 -7.09 4.97
CA SER A 3 5.13 -6.33 3.70
C SER A 3 5.86 -5.00 3.83
N LEU A 4 5.67 -4.26 4.92
CA LEU A 4 6.18 -2.89 5.01
C LEU A 4 7.70 -2.81 5.18
N VAL A 5 8.28 -3.78 5.88
CA VAL A 5 9.73 -3.80 6.14
C VAL A 5 10.55 -4.14 4.87
N PRO A 6 10.24 -5.18 4.09
CA PRO A 6 10.90 -5.35 2.79
C PRO A 6 10.61 -4.19 1.83
N TYR A 7 9.42 -3.58 1.92
CA TYR A 7 9.11 -2.37 1.16
C TYR A 7 10.02 -1.19 1.55
N SER A 8 10.23 -0.90 2.84
CA SER A 8 11.13 0.17 3.28
C SER A 8 12.58 -0.10 2.87
N VAL A 9 13.03 -1.36 2.94
CA VAL A 9 14.36 -1.78 2.46
C VAL A 9 14.50 -1.53 0.96
N LEU A 10 13.52 -1.91 0.13
CA LEU A 10 13.54 -1.64 -1.30
C LEU A 10 13.63 -0.14 -1.58
N MET A 11 12.81 0.64 -0.87
CA MET A 11 12.69 2.08 -1.12
C MET A 11 13.97 2.82 -0.74
N LEU A 12 14.59 2.45 0.38
CA LEU A 12 15.87 3.00 0.78
C LEU A 12 17.02 2.52 -0.12
N THR A 13 17.01 1.26 -0.55
CA THR A 13 17.96 0.73 -1.53
C THR A 13 17.88 1.52 -2.84
N ALA A 14 16.67 1.79 -3.33
CA ALA A 14 16.45 2.56 -4.54
C ALA A 14 16.95 3.99 -4.42
N GLN A 15 16.65 4.67 -3.32
CA GLN A 15 17.15 6.02 -3.03
C GLN A 15 18.69 6.05 -3.01
N LEU A 16 19.32 5.10 -2.31
CA LEU A 16 20.77 5.03 -2.20
C LEU A 16 21.40 4.78 -3.58
N MET A 17 20.92 3.77 -4.31
CA MET A 17 21.43 3.43 -5.64
C MET A 17 21.29 4.59 -6.63
N ALA A 18 20.19 5.35 -6.57
CA ALA A 18 20.01 6.54 -7.42
C ALA A 18 21.07 7.63 -7.19
N ARG A 19 21.68 7.67 -5.98
CA ARG A 19 22.72 8.64 -5.62
C ARG A 19 24.13 8.13 -5.87
N ILE A 20 24.38 6.83 -5.69
CA ILE A 20 25.73 6.25 -5.81
C ILE A 20 26.04 5.72 -7.20
N LEU A 21 25.03 5.33 -8.00
CA LEU A 21 25.28 4.80 -9.33
C LEU A 21 25.84 5.91 -10.24
N PRO A 22 26.93 5.65 -10.98
CA PRO A 22 27.44 6.61 -11.94
C PRO A 22 26.43 6.80 -13.08
N GLN A 23 26.45 7.98 -13.71
CA GLN A 23 25.69 8.17 -14.93
C GLN A 23 26.06 7.11 -15.95
N ARG A 24 25.04 6.45 -16.53
CA ARG A 24 25.25 5.41 -17.54
C ARG A 24 25.84 6.03 -18.80
N ARG A 25 27.15 5.83 -18.98
CA ARG A 25 27.88 6.28 -20.17
C ARG A 25 27.81 5.26 -21.32
N ASP A 26 27.80 3.97 -20.99
CA ASP A 26 27.72 2.89 -21.97
C ASP A 26 26.31 2.25 -21.97
N PRO A 27 25.60 2.26 -23.12
CA PRO A 27 24.36 1.52 -23.32
C PRO A 27 24.48 0.01 -23.11
N SER A 28 25.69 -0.57 -23.09
CA SER A 28 25.92 -1.99 -22.82
C SER A 28 25.79 -2.36 -21.33
N HIS A 29 26.04 -1.41 -20.42
CA HIS A 29 25.91 -1.65 -18.97
C HIS A 29 24.46 -1.91 -18.58
N PRO A 30 24.18 -2.85 -17.66
CA PRO A 30 22.82 -3.13 -17.22
C PRO A 30 22.20 -1.91 -16.53
N ASN A 31 20.86 -1.82 -16.59
CA ASN A 31 20.10 -0.84 -15.85
C ASN A 31 19.37 -1.51 -14.68
N VAL A 32 18.98 -0.73 -13.67
CA VAL A 32 18.23 -1.22 -12.51
C VAL A 32 16.79 -0.75 -12.62
N LEU A 33 15.85 -1.69 -12.53
CA LEU A 33 14.43 -1.42 -12.47
C LEU A 33 13.93 -1.83 -11.08
N PHE A 34 13.49 -0.86 -10.30
CA PHE A 34 12.79 -1.11 -9.04
C PHE A 34 11.30 -1.28 -9.30
N VAL A 35 10.71 -2.36 -8.78
CA VAL A 35 9.29 -2.67 -8.97
C VAL A 35 8.68 -3.07 -7.63
N LEU A 36 7.46 -2.58 -7.37
CA LEU A 36 6.62 -3.05 -6.29
C LEU A 36 5.36 -3.64 -6.88
N PHE A 37 5.12 -4.92 -6.60
CA PHE A 37 3.93 -5.60 -7.07
C PHE A 37 2.78 -5.44 -6.07
N ASN A 38 1.65 -4.93 -6.55
CA ASN A 38 0.44 -4.82 -5.74
C ASN A 38 -0.41 -6.08 -5.93
N GLY A 39 -0.93 -6.64 -4.84
CA GLY A 39 -1.80 -7.82 -4.88
C GLY A 39 -1.10 -9.17 -4.75
N GLU A 40 0.15 -9.19 -4.28
CA GLU A 40 0.89 -10.46 -4.10
C GLU A 40 0.24 -11.41 -3.10
N ALA A 41 -0.39 -10.87 -2.05
CA ALA A 41 -1.13 -11.65 -1.05
C ALA A 41 -2.40 -12.36 -1.59
N PHE A 42 -2.82 -12.03 -2.82
CA PHE A 42 -4.01 -12.57 -3.48
C PHE A 42 -3.61 -13.42 -4.68
N ASP A 43 -2.71 -14.39 -4.45
CA ASP A 43 -2.14 -15.27 -5.49
C ASP A 43 -1.40 -14.50 -6.59
N TYR A 44 -0.50 -13.59 -6.20
CA TYR A 44 0.48 -12.97 -7.11
C TYR A 44 -0.14 -12.13 -8.24
N ILE A 45 -1.26 -11.41 -7.99
CA ILE A 45 -1.97 -10.62 -9.01
C ILE A 45 -1.00 -9.71 -9.78
N GLY A 46 -0.16 -8.97 -9.06
CA GLY A 46 0.71 -7.95 -9.62
C GLY A 46 1.84 -8.54 -10.45
N SER A 47 2.58 -9.50 -9.89
CA SER A 47 3.72 -10.13 -10.58
C SER A 47 3.28 -11.00 -11.76
N GLN A 48 2.17 -11.74 -11.65
CA GLN A 48 1.58 -12.47 -12.78
C GLN A 48 1.19 -11.51 -13.91
N ARG A 49 0.57 -10.38 -13.56
CA ARG A 49 0.19 -9.39 -14.57
C ARG A 49 1.39 -8.74 -15.23
N PHE A 50 2.43 -8.43 -14.46
CA PHE A 50 3.67 -7.89 -15.01
C PHE A 50 4.31 -8.83 -16.04
N ILE A 51 4.40 -10.12 -15.73
CA ILE A 51 4.96 -11.11 -16.65
C ILE A 51 4.09 -11.29 -17.89
N TYR A 52 2.76 -11.31 -17.72
CA TYR A 52 1.84 -11.31 -18.85
C TYR A 52 2.13 -10.14 -19.80
N ASP A 53 2.29 -8.92 -19.27
CA ASP A 53 2.56 -7.75 -20.10
C ASP A 53 3.96 -7.80 -20.76
N LEU A 54 4.97 -8.39 -20.10
CA LEU A 54 6.29 -8.64 -20.71
C LEU A 54 6.20 -9.65 -21.89
N GLN A 55 5.44 -10.73 -21.72
CA GLN A 55 5.27 -11.77 -22.75
C GLN A 55 4.51 -11.25 -23.98
N HIS A 56 3.63 -10.27 -23.79
CA HIS A 56 2.84 -9.66 -24.86
C HIS A 56 3.45 -8.36 -25.42
N GLY A 57 4.64 -7.96 -24.94
CA GLY A 57 5.30 -6.72 -25.37
C GLY A 57 4.49 -5.46 -25.05
N GLU A 58 3.78 -5.47 -23.92
CA GLU A 58 2.94 -4.36 -23.44
C GLU A 58 3.57 -3.57 -22.28
N PHE A 59 4.75 -3.99 -21.81
CA PHE A 59 5.53 -3.26 -20.82
C PHE A 59 6.89 -2.80 -21.37
N PRO A 60 7.29 -1.52 -21.21
CA PRO A 60 6.44 -0.39 -20.81
C PRO A 60 5.30 -0.14 -21.81
N TYR A 61 4.27 0.62 -21.42
CA TYR A 61 3.17 0.96 -22.33
C TYR A 61 3.67 1.59 -23.63
N LYS A 62 3.04 1.21 -24.75
CA LYS A 62 3.40 1.68 -26.11
C LYS A 62 3.43 3.21 -26.26
N SER A 63 2.65 3.93 -25.44
CA SER A 63 2.64 5.41 -25.41
C SER A 63 3.96 6.03 -24.98
N HIS A 64 4.85 5.29 -24.31
CA HIS A 64 6.15 5.78 -23.88
C HIS A 64 7.21 5.81 -25.00
N GLN A 65 6.88 5.31 -26.21
CA GLN A 65 7.79 5.28 -27.36
C GLN A 65 9.14 4.59 -27.08
N THR A 66 9.18 3.71 -26.08
CA THR A 66 10.32 2.87 -25.75
C THR A 66 10.10 1.46 -26.29
N ASN A 67 11.21 0.76 -26.58
CA ASN A 67 11.12 -0.65 -26.95
C ASN A 67 10.54 -1.45 -25.77
N PRO A 68 9.59 -2.37 -26.02
CA PRO A 68 9.04 -3.21 -24.96
C PRO A 68 10.15 -4.08 -24.37
N LEU A 69 10.07 -4.27 -23.06
CA LEU A 69 10.89 -5.22 -22.32
C LEU A 69 10.24 -6.59 -22.40
N SER A 70 11.09 -7.60 -22.44
CA SER A 70 10.76 -9.02 -22.35
C SER A 70 11.50 -9.66 -21.18
N MET A 71 11.12 -10.88 -20.83
CA MET A 71 11.80 -11.68 -19.80
C MET A 71 13.31 -11.82 -20.08
N ASP A 72 13.70 -11.96 -21.35
CA ASP A 72 15.11 -12.12 -21.74
C ASP A 72 15.96 -10.87 -21.50
N ASN A 73 15.34 -9.70 -21.37
CA ASN A 73 16.02 -8.46 -21.01
C ASN A 73 16.40 -8.42 -19.52
N ILE A 74 15.72 -9.19 -18.67
CA ILE A 74 15.98 -9.24 -17.23
C ILE A 74 17.12 -10.22 -16.96
N LYS A 75 18.28 -9.68 -16.58
CA LYS A 75 19.49 -10.48 -16.37
C LYS A 75 19.59 -11.05 -14.96
N PHE A 76 18.99 -10.40 -13.99
CA PHE A 76 19.04 -10.80 -12.58
C PHE A 76 17.87 -10.16 -11.84
N LEU A 77 17.14 -10.94 -11.05
CA LEU A 77 16.07 -10.47 -10.19
C LEU A 77 16.46 -10.70 -8.73
N VAL A 78 16.41 -9.64 -7.93
CA VAL A 78 16.48 -9.72 -6.46
C VAL A 78 15.08 -9.43 -5.94
N ASP A 79 14.44 -10.43 -5.34
CA ASP A 79 13.12 -10.29 -4.74
C ASP A 79 13.23 -10.28 -3.21
N LEU A 80 12.57 -9.33 -2.57
CA LEU A 80 12.62 -9.15 -1.12
C LEU A 80 11.40 -9.83 -0.49
N GLY A 81 11.64 -10.96 0.18
CA GLY A 81 10.64 -11.66 0.96
C GLY A 81 10.45 -11.05 2.35
N VAL A 82 9.82 -11.82 3.24
CA VAL A 82 9.66 -11.41 4.64
C VAL A 82 11.03 -11.25 5.31
N LEU A 83 11.22 -10.10 5.96
CA LEU A 83 12.40 -9.76 6.74
C LEU A 83 11.99 -9.59 8.22
N ASP A 84 11.74 -10.70 8.92
CA ASP A 84 11.35 -10.66 10.34
C ASP A 84 12.58 -10.56 11.27
N THR A 85 13.66 -11.25 10.92
CA THR A 85 14.97 -11.07 11.56
C THR A 85 15.93 -10.33 10.62
N MET A 86 16.78 -9.49 11.21
CA MET A 86 17.62 -8.54 10.46
C MET A 86 19.11 -8.89 10.45
N ARG A 87 19.49 -9.93 11.20
CA ARG A 87 20.87 -10.39 11.33
C ARG A 87 21.18 -11.63 10.50
N LEU A 88 20.17 -12.40 10.11
CA LEU A 88 20.32 -13.63 9.33
C LEU A 88 19.41 -13.57 8.12
N LEU A 89 20.01 -13.48 6.94
CA LEU A 89 19.30 -13.45 5.66
C LEU A 89 19.63 -14.70 4.85
N ASN A 90 18.60 -15.35 4.34
CA ASN A 90 18.69 -16.42 3.37
C ASN A 90 18.64 -15.82 1.97
N ILE A 91 19.56 -16.24 1.11
CA ILE A 91 19.56 -15.99 -0.32
C ILE A 91 19.10 -17.28 -0.98
N SER A 92 17.81 -17.38 -1.25
CA SER A 92 17.19 -18.60 -1.78
C SER A 92 17.07 -18.52 -3.30
N HIS A 93 17.44 -19.59 -4.02
CA HIS A 93 17.32 -19.64 -5.48
C HIS A 93 16.97 -21.05 -5.98
N ALA A 94 16.22 -21.13 -7.10
CA ALA A 94 15.68 -22.39 -7.63
C ALA A 94 16.75 -23.27 -8.29
N THR A 95 17.67 -22.64 -9.00
CA THR A 95 18.70 -23.29 -9.82
C THR A 95 20.06 -22.67 -9.54
N ASP A 96 21.14 -23.40 -9.75
CA ASP A 96 22.48 -22.85 -9.60
C ASP A 96 22.82 -21.90 -10.76
N PHE A 97 23.28 -20.69 -10.42
CA PHE A 97 23.79 -19.74 -11.40
C PHE A 97 24.82 -18.78 -10.76
N PRO A 98 25.88 -18.37 -11.48
CA PRO A 98 27.01 -17.64 -10.89
C PRO A 98 26.65 -16.36 -10.13
N ARG A 99 25.67 -15.60 -10.63
CA ARG A 99 25.26 -14.32 -10.02
C ARG A 99 24.68 -14.48 -8.61
N ALA A 100 24.06 -15.62 -8.28
CA ALA A 100 23.55 -15.85 -6.92
C ALA A 100 24.70 -15.94 -5.92
N GLY A 101 25.75 -16.71 -6.26
CA GLY A 101 26.95 -16.84 -5.45
C GLY A 101 27.72 -15.53 -5.32
N GLU A 102 27.89 -14.80 -6.42
CA GLU A 102 28.51 -13.47 -6.45
C GLU A 102 27.77 -12.48 -5.55
N PHE A 103 26.43 -12.41 -5.66
CA PHE A 103 25.61 -11.52 -4.84
C PHE A 103 25.77 -11.83 -3.34
N GLY A 104 25.72 -13.09 -2.93
CA GLY A 104 25.92 -13.48 -1.53
C GLY A 104 27.31 -13.18 -0.98
N GLN A 105 28.36 -13.35 -1.80
CA GLN A 105 29.73 -12.98 -1.43
C GLN A 105 29.87 -11.47 -1.23
N LEU A 106 29.30 -10.66 -2.14
CA LEU A 106 29.31 -9.20 -2.03
C LEU A 106 28.51 -8.72 -0.82
N MET A 107 27.34 -9.32 -0.55
CA MET A 107 26.58 -8.97 0.65
C MET A 107 27.40 -9.23 1.93
N SER A 108 28.09 -10.36 1.99
CA SER A 108 28.96 -10.70 3.12
C SER A 108 30.16 -9.75 3.23
N LYS A 109 30.80 -9.42 2.09
CA LYS A 109 31.90 -8.44 2.00
C LYS A 109 31.49 -7.09 2.58
N TYR A 110 30.37 -6.53 2.14
CA TYR A 110 29.91 -5.21 2.57
C TYR A 110 29.37 -5.19 4.00
N SER A 111 28.75 -6.29 4.45
CA SER A 111 28.37 -6.46 5.85
C SER A 111 29.59 -6.39 6.78
N SER A 112 30.67 -7.13 6.44
CA SER A 112 31.91 -7.11 7.21
C SER A 112 32.65 -5.77 7.11
N LYS A 113 32.76 -5.19 5.90
CA LYS A 113 33.48 -3.92 5.65
C LYS A 113 32.97 -2.78 6.52
N PHE A 114 31.65 -2.68 6.70
CA PHE A 114 31.00 -1.61 7.46
C PHE A 114 30.48 -2.06 8.83
N GLY A 115 30.83 -3.26 9.30
CA GLY A 115 30.45 -3.74 10.62
C GLY A 115 28.93 -3.85 10.86
N MET A 116 28.15 -4.17 9.83
CA MET A 116 26.68 -4.12 9.87
C MET A 116 26.02 -5.36 10.52
N ASN A 117 26.82 -6.38 10.87
CA ASN A 117 26.38 -7.58 11.57
C ASN A 117 25.22 -8.35 10.90
N VAL A 118 25.22 -8.39 9.56
CA VAL A 118 24.29 -9.17 8.76
C VAL A 118 25.02 -10.40 8.22
N THR A 119 24.53 -11.59 8.54
CA THR A 119 25.01 -12.86 8.02
C THR A 119 24.10 -13.28 6.87
N THR A 120 24.70 -13.71 5.76
CA THR A 120 23.95 -14.25 4.62
C THR A 120 24.22 -15.75 4.48
N VAL A 121 23.18 -16.50 4.13
CA VAL A 121 23.27 -17.94 3.87
C VAL A 121 22.71 -18.19 2.48
N ASN A 122 23.55 -18.70 1.59
CA ASN A 122 23.15 -19.04 0.24
C ASN A 122 22.53 -20.44 0.20
N ASN A 123 21.28 -20.55 -0.24
CA ASN A 123 20.48 -21.77 -0.20
C ASN A 123 19.85 -22.05 -1.57
N MET A 124 20.44 -22.98 -2.32
CA MET A 124 19.77 -23.56 -3.48
C MET A 124 18.72 -24.57 -3.01
N GLN A 125 17.44 -24.31 -3.28
CA GLN A 125 16.36 -25.19 -2.84
C GLN A 125 15.14 -25.12 -3.77
N GLY A 126 14.41 -26.24 -3.88
CA GLY A 126 13.17 -26.29 -4.66
C GLY A 126 11.97 -25.65 -3.94
N ASN A 127 11.94 -25.71 -2.61
CA ASN A 127 10.87 -25.11 -1.81
C ASN A 127 11.20 -23.65 -1.49
N LEU A 128 10.90 -22.76 -2.43
CA LEU A 128 11.16 -21.34 -2.27
C LEU A 128 10.05 -20.64 -1.45
N PRO A 129 10.39 -19.57 -0.71
CA PRO A 129 9.40 -18.73 -0.03
C PRO A 129 8.36 -18.16 -1.01
N PRO A 130 7.13 -17.85 -0.53
CA PRO A 130 6.10 -17.22 -1.35
C PRO A 130 6.47 -15.75 -1.61
N THR A 131 6.98 -15.47 -2.79
CA THR A 131 7.43 -14.14 -3.25
C THR A 131 7.15 -13.99 -4.73
N SER A 132 7.21 -12.76 -5.25
CA SER A 132 6.93 -12.40 -6.64
C SER A 132 7.76 -13.21 -7.65
N ALA A 133 8.97 -13.62 -7.29
CA ALA A 133 9.87 -14.46 -8.07
C ALA A 133 9.24 -15.80 -8.48
N GLN A 134 8.30 -16.32 -7.68
CA GLN A 134 7.53 -17.53 -8.01
C GLN A 134 6.80 -17.39 -9.36
N SER A 135 6.25 -16.20 -9.65
CA SER A 135 5.57 -15.95 -10.92
C SER A 135 6.55 -16.03 -12.10
N PHE A 136 7.79 -15.57 -11.94
CA PHE A 136 8.83 -15.65 -12.97
C PHE A 136 9.29 -17.08 -13.18
N LEU A 137 9.51 -17.81 -12.08
CA LEU A 137 9.95 -19.20 -12.08
C LEU A 137 8.90 -20.17 -12.64
N LYS A 138 7.60 -19.83 -12.52
CA LYS A 138 6.50 -20.58 -13.13
C LYS A 138 6.57 -20.57 -14.66
N GLU A 139 7.00 -19.46 -15.26
CA GLU A 139 7.13 -19.33 -16.71
C GLU A 139 8.50 -19.82 -17.21
N ASN A 140 9.57 -19.63 -16.42
CA ASN A 140 10.89 -20.17 -16.69
C ASN A 140 11.60 -20.58 -15.38
N PHE A 141 11.70 -21.89 -15.13
CA PHE A 141 12.30 -22.42 -13.90
C PHE A 141 13.80 -22.08 -13.75
N SER A 142 14.50 -21.81 -14.85
CA SER A 142 15.91 -21.39 -14.86
C SER A 142 16.07 -19.85 -14.86
N PHE A 143 15.00 -19.10 -14.60
CA PHE A 143 15.08 -17.64 -14.52
C PHE A 143 16.00 -17.22 -13.36
N PRO A 144 16.96 -16.28 -13.59
CA PRO A 144 17.99 -15.92 -12.62
C PRO A 144 17.44 -15.02 -11.51
N ALA A 145 16.65 -15.59 -10.60
CA ALA A 145 16.08 -14.92 -9.45
C ALA A 145 16.73 -15.39 -8.14
N VAL A 146 17.06 -14.45 -7.27
CA VAL A 146 17.33 -14.69 -5.84
C VAL A 146 16.22 -14.09 -5.01
N ILE A 147 15.81 -14.83 -3.99
CA ILE A 147 14.86 -14.39 -2.97
C ILE A 147 15.66 -14.11 -1.70
N LEU A 148 15.70 -12.85 -1.30
CA LEU A 148 16.29 -12.44 -0.04
C LEU A 148 15.19 -12.39 1.03
N ASN A 149 15.25 -13.29 2.00
CA ASN A 149 14.29 -13.36 3.09
C ASN A 149 14.99 -13.74 4.39
N SER A 150 14.32 -13.61 5.51
CA SER A 150 14.80 -14.17 6.78
C SER A 150 13.88 -15.29 7.29
N PRO A 151 14.34 -16.10 8.25
CA PRO A 151 13.48 -17.10 8.87
C PRO A 151 12.22 -16.44 9.45
N PRO A 152 11.02 -16.97 9.15
CA PRO A 152 9.78 -16.36 9.59
C PRO A 152 9.62 -16.49 11.10
N THR A 153 9.49 -15.36 11.80
CA THR A 153 9.25 -15.31 13.25
C THR A 153 8.00 -14.51 13.60
N ASN A 154 7.40 -13.81 12.63
CA ASN A 154 6.19 -13.03 12.81
C ASN A 154 4.97 -13.93 13.09
N ARG A 155 4.35 -13.73 14.26
CA ARG A 155 3.14 -14.45 14.68
C ARG A 155 1.85 -13.83 14.15
N PHE A 156 1.93 -12.63 13.58
CA PHE A 156 0.80 -11.83 13.17
C PHE A 156 0.79 -11.56 11.66
N TYR A 157 1.43 -12.40 10.85
CA TYR A 157 1.50 -12.23 9.40
C TYR A 157 0.12 -11.93 8.77
N HIS A 158 0.00 -10.79 8.08
CA HIS A 158 -1.26 -10.27 7.49
C HIS A 158 -2.44 -10.09 8.45
N SER A 159 -2.17 -9.93 9.75
CA SER A 159 -3.17 -9.62 10.76
C SER A 159 -3.26 -8.12 11.04
N ILE A 160 -4.32 -7.71 11.75
CA ILE A 160 -4.46 -6.36 12.31
C ILE A 160 -3.41 -6.05 13.40
N PHE A 161 -2.81 -7.09 13.97
CA PHE A 161 -1.72 -7.02 14.96
C PHE A 161 -0.32 -7.08 14.32
N ASP A 162 -0.24 -7.03 12.98
CA ASP A 162 1.01 -6.75 12.29
C ASP A 162 1.17 -5.23 12.23
N ASP A 163 1.61 -4.64 13.33
CA ASP A 163 1.68 -3.19 13.57
C ASP A 163 3.09 -2.75 14.02
N ASP A 164 3.22 -1.52 14.50
CA ASP A 164 4.47 -0.95 15.02
C ASP A 164 4.99 -1.65 16.27
N ASP A 165 4.10 -2.08 17.17
CA ASP A 165 4.46 -2.84 18.37
C ASP A 165 5.10 -4.19 17.98
N ASN A 166 4.56 -4.88 16.97
CA ASN A 166 5.09 -6.16 16.51
C ASN A 166 6.55 -6.10 16.04
N ILE A 167 7.01 -4.95 15.54
CA ILE A 167 8.38 -4.74 15.09
C ILE A 167 9.23 -3.91 16.06
N ASN A 168 8.71 -3.62 17.25
CA ASN A 168 9.33 -2.74 18.25
C ASN A 168 9.76 -1.39 17.66
N PHE A 169 8.92 -0.80 16.81
CA PHE A 169 9.20 0.49 16.19
C PHE A 169 8.95 1.62 17.19
N VAL A 170 9.97 2.45 17.41
CA VAL A 170 9.87 3.68 18.21
C VAL A 170 10.27 4.83 17.32
N TYR A 171 9.34 5.76 17.10
CA TYR A 171 9.57 6.91 16.23
C TYR A 171 10.63 7.85 16.82
N GLY A 172 11.69 8.13 16.06
CA GLY A 172 12.80 8.98 16.48
C GLY A 172 12.48 10.48 16.41
N ASN A 173 11.59 10.89 15.50
CA ASN A 173 11.15 12.29 15.31
C ASN A 173 12.31 13.30 15.27
N THR A 174 13.35 12.97 14.50
CA THR A 174 14.62 13.71 14.55
C THR A 174 14.54 15.12 13.96
N SER A 175 13.48 15.43 13.19
CA SER A 175 13.34 16.65 12.38
C SER A 175 14.49 16.86 11.37
N LYS A 176 15.31 15.83 11.13
CA LYS A 176 16.42 15.88 10.18
C LYS A 176 15.92 15.63 8.76
N ASN A 177 16.72 16.03 7.78
CA ASN A 177 16.41 15.78 6.38
C ASN A 177 16.57 14.29 6.06
N PHE A 178 15.43 13.60 5.91
CA PHE A 178 15.36 12.18 5.54
C PHE A 178 15.86 11.88 4.12
N LEU A 179 16.11 12.89 3.28
CA LEU A 179 16.67 12.70 1.93
C LEU A 179 18.20 12.57 1.93
N THR A 180 18.86 12.93 3.03
CA THR A 180 20.32 12.93 3.15
C THR A 180 20.84 11.52 3.46
N LEU A 181 21.86 11.08 2.72
CA LEU A 181 22.57 9.82 2.99
C LEU A 181 23.34 9.90 4.31
N GLU A 182 23.54 8.77 4.96
CA GLU A 182 24.21 8.69 6.26
C GLU A 182 25.68 8.28 6.10
N ASP A 183 26.58 8.88 6.87
CA ASP A 183 27.97 8.44 6.95
C ASP A 183 28.08 7.21 7.85
N LEU A 184 28.37 6.06 7.26
CA LEU A 184 28.51 4.77 7.95
C LEU A 184 29.77 4.68 8.82
N ALA A 185 30.74 5.59 8.66
CA ALA A 185 31.90 5.65 9.53
C ALA A 185 31.57 6.30 10.89
N ALA A 186 30.48 7.08 10.97
CA ALA A 186 30.00 7.67 12.21
C ALA A 186 28.91 6.81 12.85
N PRO A 187 28.88 6.67 14.18
CA PRO A 187 27.75 6.05 14.85
C PRO A 187 26.49 6.89 14.64
N SER A 188 25.34 6.22 14.46
CA SER A 188 24.06 6.92 14.44
C SER A 188 23.81 7.58 15.81
N ALA A 189 23.57 8.88 15.82
CA ALA A 189 23.33 9.64 17.04
C ALA A 189 21.88 9.48 17.55
N ASP A 190 20.95 9.12 16.66
CA ASP A 190 19.52 9.16 16.95
C ASP A 190 18.92 7.78 17.23
N PHE A 191 19.57 6.71 16.78
CA PHE A 191 19.03 5.36 16.83
C PHE A 191 20.01 4.36 17.44
N THR A 192 19.48 3.42 18.23
CA THR A 192 20.27 2.32 18.79
C THR A 192 20.61 1.31 17.70
N ALA A 193 21.74 0.60 17.84
CA ALA A 193 22.19 -0.38 16.85
C ALA A 193 21.20 -1.53 16.60
N ASP A 194 20.37 -1.85 17.61
CA ASP A 194 19.35 -2.90 17.53
C ASP A 194 17.97 -2.41 17.03
N SER A 195 17.84 -1.12 16.73
CA SER A 195 16.59 -0.56 16.21
C SER A 195 16.25 -1.09 14.80
N ILE A 196 14.96 -1.11 14.49
CA ILE A 196 14.47 -1.51 13.17
C ILE A 196 14.94 -0.54 12.07
N GLN A 197 15.07 0.75 12.39
CA GLN A 197 15.58 1.79 11.50
C GLN A 197 17.03 1.49 11.07
N MET A 198 17.90 1.17 12.02
CA MET A 198 19.30 0.80 11.75
C MET A 198 19.40 -0.51 10.97
N SER A 199 18.51 -1.46 11.27
CA SER A 199 18.44 -2.71 10.52
C SER A 199 18.06 -2.51 9.05
N ILE A 200 17.02 -1.71 8.78
CA ILE A 200 16.61 -1.35 7.42
C ILE A 200 17.74 -0.61 6.70
N ARG A 201 18.39 0.36 7.38
CA ARG A 201 19.54 1.10 6.87
C ARG A 201 20.66 0.15 6.41
N ASN A 202 21.02 -0.79 7.27
CA ASN A 202 22.12 -1.72 7.05
C ASN A 202 21.83 -2.65 5.87
N ILE A 203 20.68 -3.32 5.87
CA ILE A 203 20.31 -4.26 4.79
C ILE A 203 20.22 -3.53 3.46
N SER A 204 19.58 -2.36 3.41
CA SER A 204 19.46 -1.56 2.19
C SER A 204 20.82 -1.15 1.64
N SER A 205 21.75 -0.76 2.52
CA SER A 205 23.11 -0.37 2.14
C SER A 205 23.88 -1.56 1.57
N ILE A 206 23.81 -2.73 2.23
CA ILE A 206 24.47 -3.96 1.76
C ILE A 206 23.95 -4.36 0.37
N ILE A 207 22.63 -4.34 0.16
CA ILE A 207 22.03 -4.66 -1.14
C ILE A 207 22.51 -3.67 -2.20
N ALA A 208 22.44 -2.37 -1.91
CA ALA A 208 22.84 -1.32 -2.84
C ALA A 208 24.32 -1.42 -3.25
N PHE A 209 25.23 -1.64 -2.30
CA PHE A 209 26.66 -1.77 -2.58
C PHE A 209 26.99 -3.05 -3.34
N SER A 210 26.29 -4.15 -3.02
CA SER A 210 26.45 -5.41 -3.75
C SER A 210 26.01 -5.27 -5.20
N LEU A 211 24.84 -4.67 -5.43
CA LEU A 211 24.35 -4.40 -6.78
C LEU A 211 25.21 -3.37 -7.51
N TYR A 212 25.72 -2.33 -6.82
CA TYR A 212 26.65 -1.37 -7.39
C TYR A 212 27.88 -2.08 -7.97
N GLU A 213 28.57 -2.92 -7.18
CA GLU A 213 29.78 -3.61 -7.63
C GLU A 213 29.48 -4.62 -8.75
N MET A 214 28.33 -5.31 -8.71
CA MET A 214 27.90 -6.19 -9.82
C MET A 214 27.63 -5.43 -11.13
N ILE A 215 27.21 -4.17 -11.06
CA ILE A 215 26.86 -3.35 -12.23
C ILE A 215 28.09 -2.64 -12.80
N THR A 216 28.92 -2.07 -11.92
CA THR A 216 30.07 -1.24 -12.31
C THR A 216 31.34 -2.05 -12.47
N GLY A 217 31.44 -3.22 -11.83
CA GLY A 217 32.68 -3.98 -11.70
C GLY A 217 33.69 -3.35 -10.74
N GLU A 218 33.31 -2.27 -10.03
CA GLU A 218 34.18 -1.54 -9.13
C GLU A 218 33.68 -1.62 -7.68
N GLU A 219 34.61 -1.78 -6.75
CA GLU A 219 34.28 -1.74 -5.32
C GLU A 219 33.82 -0.34 -4.91
N TYR A 220 32.71 -0.27 -4.18
CA TYR A 220 32.24 0.96 -3.55
C TYR A 220 33.17 1.37 -2.40
N ARG A 221 33.79 2.55 -2.51
CA ARG A 221 34.84 3.03 -1.58
C ARG A 221 34.38 4.10 -0.60
N GLU A 222 33.27 4.77 -0.88
CA GLU A 222 32.75 5.82 -0.01
C GLU A 222 32.10 5.22 1.25
N ALA A 223 31.95 6.05 2.28
CA ALA A 223 31.29 5.66 3.52
C ALA A 223 29.81 6.08 3.57
N LEU A 224 29.26 6.61 2.47
CA LEU A 224 27.86 7.03 2.43
C LEU A 224 26.94 5.82 2.21
N GLY A 225 25.96 5.64 3.10
CA GLY A 225 24.97 4.57 3.04
C GLY A 225 23.54 5.10 3.11
N GLY A 226 22.60 4.16 3.28
CA GLY A 226 21.20 4.49 3.50
C GLY A 226 21.02 5.32 4.78
N SER A 227 19.87 5.98 4.91
CA SER A 227 19.55 6.84 6.05
C SER A 227 18.60 6.14 7.01
N ALA A 228 19.01 5.99 8.27
CA ALA A 228 18.12 5.52 9.33
C ALA A 228 16.98 6.53 9.58
N VAL A 229 17.23 7.83 9.35
CA VAL A 229 16.19 8.88 9.39
C VAL A 229 15.14 8.66 8.31
N PHE A 230 15.54 8.26 7.09
CA PHE A 230 14.57 7.86 6.06
C PHE A 230 13.73 6.67 6.48
N ALA A 231 14.36 5.63 7.04
CA ALA A 231 13.63 4.47 7.53
C ALA A 231 12.65 4.84 8.65
N ASP A 232 13.04 5.73 9.56
CA ASP A 232 12.19 6.25 10.64
C ASP A 232 10.93 6.95 10.11
N GLU A 233 11.12 7.96 9.25
CA GLU A 233 10.03 8.72 8.64
C GLU A 233 9.14 7.82 7.80
N PHE A 234 9.74 6.95 6.99
CA PHE A 234 8.98 6.01 6.16
C PHE A 234 8.10 5.08 6.99
N LEU A 235 8.64 4.47 8.04
CA LEU A 235 7.87 3.59 8.92
C LEU A 235 6.76 4.36 9.65
N TYR A 236 7.07 5.51 10.25
CA TYR A 236 6.08 6.34 10.94
C TYR A 236 4.90 6.69 10.02
N CYS A 237 5.20 7.09 8.80
CA CYS A 237 4.20 7.47 7.82
C CYS A 237 3.25 6.32 7.40
N PHE A 238 3.75 5.08 7.40
CA PHE A 238 2.99 3.89 6.98
C PHE A 238 2.40 3.08 8.15
N LEU A 239 2.80 3.37 9.39
CA LEU A 239 2.34 2.68 10.60
C LEU A 239 1.45 3.55 11.47
N THR A 240 1.79 4.82 11.62
CA THR A 240 1.17 5.68 12.63
C THR A 240 0.28 6.75 12.01
N SER A 241 0.79 7.53 11.04
CA SER A 241 0.02 8.64 10.48
C SER A 241 0.54 9.08 9.12
N SER A 242 -0.36 9.28 8.15
CA SER A 242 0.02 9.89 6.87
C SER A 242 0.29 11.40 7.01
N GLN A 243 -0.06 12.04 8.13
CA GLN A 243 0.33 13.42 8.46
C GLN A 243 1.77 13.43 8.97
N CYS A 244 2.71 13.22 8.06
CA CYS A 244 4.12 13.10 8.38
C CYS A 244 4.98 13.88 7.37
N PRO A 245 6.24 14.21 7.73
CA PRO A 245 7.17 14.91 6.86
C PRO A 245 7.32 14.30 5.46
N LEU A 246 7.48 12.97 5.35
CA LEU A 246 7.68 12.32 4.05
C LEU A 246 6.46 12.44 3.12
N MET A 247 5.24 12.22 3.63
CA MET A 247 4.01 12.39 2.83
C MET A 247 3.78 13.86 2.46
N SER A 248 4.10 14.77 3.37
CA SER A 248 3.99 16.22 3.11
C SER A 248 4.95 16.67 2.02
N ALA A 249 6.12 16.02 1.90
CA ALA A 249 7.10 16.32 0.86
C ALA A 249 6.67 15.85 -0.55
N ILE A 250 5.67 14.97 -0.67
CA ILE A 250 5.21 14.43 -1.97
C ILE A 250 3.80 14.87 -2.36
N VAL A 251 2.96 15.25 -1.39
CA VAL A 251 1.57 15.63 -1.61
C VAL A 251 1.45 17.14 -1.75
N GLN A 252 0.85 17.59 -2.85
CA GLN A 252 0.70 19.03 -3.14
C GLN A 252 -0.13 19.77 -2.08
N ASP A 253 0.19 21.05 -1.86
CA ASP A 253 -0.26 21.94 -0.77
C ASP A 253 -1.77 21.95 -0.46
N ASN A 254 -2.64 21.58 -1.41
CA ASN A 254 -4.10 21.64 -1.26
C ASN A 254 -4.73 20.33 -0.75
N SER A 255 -3.94 19.27 -0.55
CA SER A 255 -4.48 17.97 -0.12
C SER A 255 -4.29 17.75 1.37
N THR A 256 -5.37 17.46 2.08
CA THR A 256 -5.32 17.12 3.49
C THR A 256 -4.86 15.67 3.70
N LEU A 257 -3.72 15.51 4.36
CA LEU A 257 -3.22 14.20 4.76
C LEU A 257 -4.05 13.66 5.94
N PRO A 258 -4.43 12.37 5.93
CA PRO A 258 -5.20 11.78 7.02
C PRO A 258 -4.32 11.50 8.26
N PRO A 259 -4.84 11.66 9.49
CA PRO A 259 -4.11 11.40 10.74
C PRO A 259 -3.99 9.90 11.08
N TYR A 260 -3.99 9.04 10.06
CA TYR A 260 -3.94 7.58 10.17
C TYR A 260 -3.10 7.01 9.01
N PRO A 261 -2.53 5.81 9.14
CA PRO A 261 -1.68 5.23 8.11
C PRO A 261 -2.49 4.89 6.84
N PRO A 262 -1.86 4.92 5.65
CA PRO A 262 -2.51 4.50 4.43
C PRO A 262 -2.79 2.99 4.46
N PRO A 263 -4.00 2.53 4.03
CA PRO A 263 -4.28 1.11 3.94
C PRO A 263 -3.37 0.44 2.90
N ARG A 264 -2.90 -0.77 3.22
CA ARG A 264 -2.12 -1.62 2.31
C ARG A 264 -2.96 -2.71 1.63
N TYR A 265 -4.26 -2.79 1.95
CA TYR A 265 -5.19 -3.62 1.22
C TYR A 265 -5.38 -3.07 -0.20
N ILE A 266 -5.38 -3.96 -1.19
CA ILE A 266 -5.40 -3.58 -2.61
C ILE A 266 -6.71 -2.93 -3.06
N SER A 267 -7.81 -3.21 -2.34
CA SER A 267 -9.17 -2.81 -2.67
C SER A 267 -9.60 -3.23 -4.10
N VAL A 268 -10.83 -2.89 -4.48
CA VAL A 268 -11.33 -3.10 -5.84
C VAL A 268 -10.66 -2.13 -6.82
N HIS A 269 -10.44 -2.57 -8.05
CA HIS A 269 -9.91 -1.73 -9.11
C HIS A 269 -10.72 -0.41 -9.26
N ARG A 270 -10.01 0.72 -9.33
CA ARG A 270 -10.55 2.10 -9.46
C ARG A 270 -11.26 2.67 -8.24
N THR A 271 -11.12 2.08 -7.05
CA THR A 271 -11.53 2.77 -5.82
C THR A 271 -10.52 3.85 -5.46
N GLY A 272 -11.00 4.98 -4.90
CA GLY A 272 -10.13 6.07 -4.40
C GLY A 272 -9.30 5.70 -3.15
N ASN A 273 -9.32 4.44 -2.72
CA ASN A 273 -8.71 3.96 -1.48
C ASN A 273 -7.26 3.45 -1.66
N GLN A 274 -6.69 3.51 -2.86
CA GLN A 274 -5.31 3.08 -3.14
C GLN A 274 -4.27 4.14 -2.76
N ARG A 275 -4.41 4.75 -1.58
CA ARG A 275 -3.52 5.84 -1.10
C ARG A 275 -2.08 5.38 -0.97
N SER A 276 -1.84 4.16 -0.51
CA SER A 276 -0.49 3.57 -0.40
C SER A 276 0.24 3.59 -1.74
N VAL A 277 -0.41 3.17 -2.85
CA VAL A 277 0.15 3.20 -4.21
C VAL A 277 0.51 4.62 -4.65
N ILE A 278 -0.37 5.59 -4.38
CA ILE A 278 -0.12 7.00 -4.72
C ILE A 278 1.09 7.54 -3.95
N TYR A 279 1.18 7.25 -2.65
CA TYR A 279 2.30 7.67 -1.82
C TYR A 279 3.59 6.98 -2.25
N THR A 280 3.57 5.68 -2.53
CA THR A 280 4.70 4.95 -3.12
C THR A 280 5.21 5.61 -4.40
N HIS A 281 4.31 5.94 -5.33
CA HIS A 281 4.66 6.63 -6.57
C HIS A 281 5.31 8.00 -6.30
N GLY A 282 4.76 8.78 -5.38
CA GLY A 282 5.33 10.07 -4.98
C GLY A 282 6.71 9.93 -4.36
N ILE A 283 6.89 8.96 -3.44
CA ILE A 283 8.16 8.70 -2.76
C ILE A 283 9.24 8.32 -3.77
N PHE A 284 8.96 7.39 -4.71
CA PHE A 284 9.91 7.06 -5.77
C PHE A 284 10.37 8.30 -6.55
N GLY A 285 9.46 9.21 -6.91
CA GLY A 285 9.88 10.38 -7.68
C GLY A 285 10.65 11.42 -6.92
N LEU A 286 10.33 11.59 -5.65
CA LEU A 286 11.10 12.46 -4.77
C LEU A 286 12.50 11.88 -4.51
N THR A 287 12.61 10.58 -4.21
CA THR A 287 13.86 9.99 -3.70
C THR A 287 14.78 9.42 -4.77
N VAL A 288 14.22 8.86 -5.84
CA VAL A 288 14.96 8.24 -6.97
C VAL A 288 15.08 9.20 -8.14
N GLY A 289 14.14 10.15 -8.28
CA GLY A 289 14.18 11.17 -9.32
C GLY A 289 15.39 12.10 -9.22
N GLN A 290 15.90 12.54 -10.36
CA GLN A 290 16.98 13.51 -10.42
C GLN A 290 16.46 14.92 -10.15
N LYS A 291 16.85 15.50 -9.00
CA LYS A 291 16.58 16.90 -8.69
C LYS A 291 17.23 17.84 -9.72
N LEU A 292 16.45 18.79 -10.24
CA LEU A 292 16.88 19.82 -11.18
C LEU A 292 17.07 21.14 -10.44
N GLU A 293 18.33 21.56 -10.28
CA GLU A 293 18.67 22.79 -9.57
C GLU A 293 18.22 24.05 -10.34
N GLY A 294 17.68 25.03 -9.63
CA GLY A 294 17.30 26.34 -10.17
C GLY A 294 16.06 26.35 -11.08
N VAL A 295 15.30 25.24 -11.16
CA VAL A 295 14.07 25.17 -11.94
C VAL A 295 12.89 25.59 -11.07
N ALA A 296 12.20 26.68 -11.45
CA ALA A 296 10.98 27.15 -10.79
C ALA A 296 9.75 26.28 -11.16
N ARG A 297 8.67 26.36 -10.36
CA ARG A 297 7.46 25.55 -10.51
C ARG A 297 6.83 25.68 -11.91
N GLU A 298 6.83 26.89 -12.44
CA GLU A 298 6.23 27.23 -13.74
C GLU A 298 6.98 26.54 -14.90
N ASN A 299 8.27 26.27 -14.70
CA ASN A 299 9.15 25.62 -15.67
C ASN A 299 9.21 24.08 -15.48
N CYS A 300 8.56 23.55 -14.43
CA CYS A 300 8.51 22.13 -14.10
C CYS A 300 7.17 21.49 -14.54
N THR A 301 6.74 21.77 -15.77
CA THR A 301 5.40 21.40 -16.26
C THR A 301 5.40 20.31 -17.33
N VAL A 302 6.55 20.06 -17.96
CA VAL A 302 6.67 19.12 -19.09
C VAL A 302 7.10 17.73 -18.57
N PRO A 303 6.28 16.68 -18.78
CA PRO A 303 6.68 15.31 -18.46
C PRO A 303 8.01 14.92 -19.14
N PRO A 304 8.87 14.12 -18.47
CA PRO A 304 8.62 13.41 -17.22
C PRO A 304 9.11 14.18 -15.97
N ARG A 305 9.08 15.52 -16.00
CA ARG A 305 9.37 16.36 -14.84
C ARG A 305 8.15 16.48 -13.93
N ILE A 306 8.36 16.38 -12.63
CA ILE A 306 7.32 16.50 -11.61
C ILE A 306 7.79 17.46 -10.52
N TRP A 307 6.90 18.36 -10.11
CA TRP A 307 7.11 19.26 -8.99
C TRP A 307 6.68 18.61 -7.68
N TYR A 308 7.58 18.60 -6.70
CA TYR A 308 7.33 18.14 -5.34
C TYR A 308 7.45 19.30 -4.36
N PRO A 309 6.67 19.34 -3.27
CA PRO A 309 6.95 20.24 -2.15
C PRO A 309 8.35 20.04 -1.57
N GLY A 310 8.83 18.79 -1.55
CA GLY A 310 10.16 18.44 -1.05
C GLY A 310 10.30 18.58 0.45
N PHE A 311 11.49 18.26 0.97
CA PHE A 311 11.81 18.48 2.38
C PHE A 311 11.76 19.99 2.70
N GLY A 312 11.10 20.35 3.81
CA GLY A 312 10.94 21.75 4.22
C GLY A 312 9.91 22.55 3.40
N LEU A 313 9.22 21.92 2.44
CA LEU A 313 8.15 22.53 1.64
C LEU A 313 8.59 23.75 0.80
N HIS A 314 9.87 23.80 0.42
CA HIS A 314 10.41 24.87 -0.42
C HIS A 314 10.10 24.68 -1.91
N GLY A 315 9.70 23.48 -2.31
CA GLY A 315 9.42 23.12 -3.69
C GLY A 315 10.68 22.73 -4.47
N GLU A 316 10.62 21.60 -5.18
CA GLU A 316 11.70 21.12 -6.02
C GLU A 316 11.18 20.40 -7.26
N CYS A 317 11.89 20.59 -8.39
CA CYS A 317 11.58 19.94 -9.65
C CYS A 317 12.46 18.71 -9.84
N HIS A 318 11.85 17.56 -10.13
CA HIS A 318 12.55 16.30 -10.34
C HIS A 318 12.28 15.77 -11.75
N LEU A 319 13.34 15.32 -12.43
CA LEU A 319 13.23 14.48 -13.61
C LEU A 319 13.09 13.03 -13.16
N THR A 320 11.96 12.41 -13.48
CA THR A 320 11.60 11.11 -12.89
C THR A 320 11.30 10.06 -13.94
N THR A 321 11.40 8.79 -13.56
CA THR A 321 10.99 7.64 -14.38
C THR A 321 10.00 6.72 -13.67
N GLN A 322 9.48 7.10 -12.51
CA GLN A 322 8.45 6.28 -11.89
C GLN A 322 7.19 6.25 -12.75
N ASN A 323 6.51 5.12 -12.70
CA ASN A 323 5.26 4.92 -13.41
C ASN A 323 4.43 3.88 -12.66
N VAL A 324 3.15 3.81 -12.98
CA VAL A 324 2.23 2.80 -12.46
C VAL A 324 1.69 1.99 -13.63
N SER A 325 1.76 0.66 -13.51
CA SER A 325 1.10 -0.27 -14.42
C SER A 325 -0.11 -0.90 -13.73
N LEU A 326 -1.06 -1.41 -14.52
CA LEU A 326 -2.26 -2.03 -13.96
C LEU A 326 -1.92 -3.41 -13.41
N ALA A 327 -2.10 -3.60 -12.11
CA ALA A 327 -2.03 -4.91 -11.45
C ALA A 327 -3.43 -5.54 -11.39
N VAL A 328 -3.91 -6.04 -12.53
CA VAL A 328 -5.18 -6.78 -12.64
C VAL A 328 -4.88 -8.13 -13.26
N SER A 329 -5.37 -9.20 -12.64
CA SER A 329 -5.09 -10.56 -13.09
C SER A 329 -5.42 -10.75 -14.57
N PRO A 330 -4.53 -11.42 -15.34
CA PRO A 330 -4.79 -11.72 -16.75
C PRO A 330 -6.06 -12.54 -16.99
N ALA A 331 -6.55 -13.30 -16.00
CA ALA A 331 -7.82 -14.02 -16.07
C ALA A 331 -9.01 -13.12 -16.45
N PHE A 332 -8.99 -11.84 -16.04
CA PHE A 332 -10.04 -10.86 -16.35
C PHE A 332 -9.76 -10.04 -17.62
N LYS A 333 -8.61 -10.24 -18.25
CA LYS A 333 -8.20 -9.55 -19.48
C LYS A 333 -8.35 -10.45 -20.72
N GLU A 334 -8.06 -11.72 -20.58
CA GLU A 334 -8.25 -12.72 -21.64
C GLU A 334 -9.75 -12.99 -21.86
N PRO A 335 -10.30 -12.77 -23.07
CA PRO A 335 -11.73 -12.97 -23.33
C PRO A 335 -12.20 -14.41 -23.14
N ASP A 336 -11.35 -15.38 -23.51
CA ASP A 336 -11.66 -16.81 -23.51
C ASP A 336 -10.88 -17.57 -22.42
N TYR A 337 -10.60 -16.90 -21.29
CA TYR A 337 -9.87 -17.52 -20.20
C TYR A 337 -10.60 -18.76 -19.65
N ASN A 338 -9.88 -19.88 -19.56
CA ASN A 338 -10.41 -21.06 -18.90
C ASN A 338 -10.35 -20.89 -17.37
N TRP A 339 -11.48 -20.57 -16.76
CA TRP A 339 -11.63 -20.36 -15.32
C TRP A 339 -11.27 -21.58 -14.45
N THR A 340 -11.28 -22.80 -15.01
CA THR A 340 -10.88 -24.01 -14.27
C THR A 340 -9.38 -24.30 -14.38
N SER A 341 -8.62 -23.51 -15.13
CA SER A 341 -7.19 -23.76 -15.38
C SER A 341 -6.30 -23.53 -14.15
N GLY A 342 -6.73 -22.66 -13.23
CA GLY A 342 -5.90 -22.22 -12.10
C GLY A 342 -4.60 -21.50 -12.50
N ARG A 343 -4.50 -21.04 -13.75
CA ARG A 343 -3.27 -20.41 -14.26
C ARG A 343 -3.01 -19.04 -13.61
N TYR A 344 -4.03 -18.19 -13.61
CA TYR A 344 -4.02 -16.84 -13.07
C TYR A 344 -5.01 -16.70 -11.91
N SER A 345 -4.73 -15.76 -11.02
CA SER A 345 -5.57 -15.47 -9.84
C SER A 345 -6.95 -14.93 -10.22
N THR A 346 -7.99 -15.27 -9.46
CA THR A 346 -9.39 -14.90 -9.79
C THR A 346 -10.11 -14.26 -8.60
N TRP A 347 -9.38 -13.57 -7.74
CA TRP A 347 -9.95 -12.89 -6.58
C TRP A 347 -10.91 -11.76 -7.00
N THR A 348 -12.13 -11.81 -6.47
CA THR A 348 -13.14 -10.76 -6.62
C THR A 348 -13.72 -10.41 -5.26
N GLU A 349 -13.91 -9.13 -4.99
CA GLU A 349 -14.56 -8.65 -3.78
C GLU A 349 -16.06 -8.46 -4.05
N SER A 350 -16.92 -8.95 -3.15
CA SER A 350 -18.36 -8.74 -3.24
C SER A 350 -18.69 -7.25 -3.13
N THR A 351 -19.64 -6.76 -3.91
CA THR A 351 -20.13 -5.38 -3.76
C THR A 351 -21.15 -5.28 -2.63
N TRP A 352 -21.15 -4.16 -1.90
CA TRP A 352 -22.16 -3.84 -0.89
C TRP A 352 -22.68 -2.41 -1.06
N SER A 353 -23.90 -2.14 -0.63
CA SER A 353 -24.50 -0.79 -0.68
C SER A 353 -24.09 0.07 0.51
N ALA A 354 -24.29 -0.41 1.73
CA ALA A 354 -23.88 0.24 2.96
C ALA A 354 -23.61 -0.81 4.05
N ILE A 355 -22.54 -0.61 4.83
CA ILE A 355 -22.22 -1.42 6.01
C ILE A 355 -22.42 -0.51 7.23
N SER A 356 -23.31 -0.91 8.14
CA SER A 356 -23.55 -0.17 9.38
C SER A 356 -23.92 -1.14 10.51
N ALA A 357 -23.47 -0.84 11.72
CA ALA A 357 -23.87 -1.53 12.94
C ALA A 357 -24.57 -0.53 13.88
N ARG A 358 -25.63 -0.97 14.56
CA ARG A 358 -26.33 -0.16 15.57
C ARG A 358 -26.75 -1.01 16.75
N ILE A 359 -26.74 -0.40 17.93
CA ILE A 359 -27.20 -1.01 19.19
C ILE A 359 -28.50 -0.32 19.58
N PHE A 360 -29.50 -1.11 19.95
CA PHE A 360 -30.77 -0.60 20.46
C PHE A 360 -31.39 -1.60 21.43
N LEU A 361 -32.21 -1.10 22.35
CA LEU A 361 -33.01 -1.94 23.23
C LEU A 361 -34.21 -2.47 22.44
N ARG A 362 -34.40 -3.79 22.47
CA ARG A 362 -35.56 -4.44 21.86
C ARG A 362 -36.60 -4.71 22.96
N PRO A 363 -37.86 -4.26 22.81
CA PRO A 363 -38.92 -4.62 23.74
C PRO A 363 -39.18 -6.13 23.72
N SER A 364 -39.74 -6.67 24.80
CA SER A 364 -40.16 -8.08 24.80
C SER A 364 -41.32 -8.29 23.83
N THR A 365 -41.41 -9.49 23.25
CA THR A 365 -42.52 -9.86 22.35
C THR A 365 -43.89 -9.70 23.01
N HIS A 366 -43.98 -9.91 24.32
CA HIS A 366 -45.21 -9.65 25.10
C HIS A 366 -45.57 -8.17 25.15
N HIS A 367 -44.58 -7.29 25.30
CA HIS A 367 -44.82 -5.85 25.29
C HIS A 367 -45.25 -5.38 23.90
N GLU A 368 -44.61 -5.87 22.83
CA GLU A 368 -45.01 -5.60 21.44
C GLU A 368 -46.45 -6.04 21.17
N ALA A 369 -46.81 -7.27 21.56
CA ALA A 369 -48.15 -7.82 21.38
C ALA A 369 -49.21 -7.05 22.19
N LEU A 370 -48.90 -6.67 23.43
CA LEU A 370 -49.78 -5.87 24.28
C LEU A 370 -50.04 -4.49 23.67
N THR A 371 -48.99 -3.80 23.21
CA THR A 371 -49.13 -2.49 22.57
C THR A 371 -49.98 -2.56 21.30
N LEU A 372 -49.79 -3.60 20.47
CA LEU A 372 -50.63 -3.81 19.29
C LEU A 372 -52.11 -4.06 19.66
N ALA A 373 -52.36 -4.91 20.68
CA ALA A 373 -53.71 -5.22 21.14
C ALA A 373 -54.43 -4.00 21.72
N ILE A 374 -53.72 -3.17 22.51
CA ILE A 374 -54.24 -1.90 23.02
C ILE A 374 -54.58 -0.96 21.86
N GLY A 375 -53.67 -0.81 20.88
CA GLY A 375 -53.89 0.02 19.70
C GLY A 375 -55.13 -0.37 18.89
N LEU A 376 -55.31 -1.66 18.62
CA LEU A 376 -56.48 -2.18 17.92
C LEU A 376 -57.78 -1.96 18.71
N THR A 377 -57.74 -2.15 20.03
CA THR A 377 -58.92 -1.95 20.90
C THR A 377 -59.36 -0.49 20.89
N VAL A 378 -58.42 0.46 21.06
CA VAL A 378 -58.71 1.89 21.01
C VAL A 378 -59.26 2.31 19.64
N MET A 379 -58.72 1.76 18.55
CA MET A 379 -59.23 2.01 17.19
C MET A 379 -60.70 1.58 17.03
N VAL A 380 -61.04 0.35 17.44
CA VAL A 380 -62.42 -0.16 17.36
C VAL A 380 -63.37 0.67 18.22
N LEU A 381 -62.99 0.97 19.46
CA LEU A 381 -63.81 1.80 20.36
C LEU A 381 -64.02 3.20 19.79
N SER A 382 -63.00 3.80 19.18
CA SER A 382 -63.11 5.10 18.52
C SER A 382 -64.09 5.05 17.35
N PHE A 383 -64.00 4.04 16.49
CA PHE A 383 -64.98 3.87 15.39
C PHE A 383 -66.40 3.70 15.90
N VAL A 384 -66.61 2.89 16.93
CA VAL A 384 -67.93 2.71 17.55
C VAL A 384 -68.43 4.03 18.15
N ALA A 385 -67.59 4.75 18.91
CA ALA A 385 -67.96 6.01 19.51
C ALA A 385 -68.29 7.09 18.47
N VAL A 386 -67.45 7.24 17.43
CA VAL A 386 -67.70 8.15 16.31
C VAL A 386 -68.98 7.77 15.58
N PHE A 387 -69.19 6.48 15.30
CA PHE A 387 -70.43 6.01 14.67
C PHE A 387 -71.66 6.39 15.50
N ILE A 388 -71.62 6.18 16.82
CA ILE A 388 -72.72 6.54 17.73
C ILE A 388 -72.95 8.05 17.77
N ILE A 389 -71.89 8.84 17.96
CA ILE A 389 -71.99 10.31 18.03
C ILE A 389 -72.52 10.87 16.71
N ASN A 390 -72.03 10.38 15.57
CA ASN A 390 -72.50 10.78 14.25
C ASN A 390 -73.98 10.40 14.04
N THR A 391 -74.38 9.20 14.47
CA THR A 391 -75.78 8.74 14.35
C THR A 391 -76.72 9.49 15.30
N LYS A 392 -76.21 10.07 16.39
CA LYS A 392 -76.97 10.81 17.40
C LYS A 392 -76.65 12.31 17.44
N SER A 393 -76.04 12.86 16.39
CA SER A 393 -75.58 14.25 16.34
C SER A 393 -76.72 15.24 16.58
N ASP A 394 -77.90 14.95 16.04
CA ASP A 394 -79.07 15.83 16.13
C ASP A 394 -79.63 15.93 17.55
N VAL A 395 -79.41 14.91 18.39
CA VAL A 395 -79.79 14.90 19.81
C VAL A 395 -78.69 15.48 20.68
N LEU A 396 -77.43 15.14 20.37
CA LEU A 396 -76.26 15.56 21.15
C LEU A 396 -75.92 17.04 20.95
N PHE A 397 -76.21 17.59 19.76
CA PHE A 397 -75.86 18.95 19.35
C PHE A 397 -77.04 19.75 18.80
N GLY A 398 -78.25 19.19 18.80
CA GLY A 398 -79.46 19.94 18.45
C GLY A 398 -79.79 20.97 19.53
N ASN A 399 -79.84 22.25 19.15
CA ASN A 399 -80.30 23.31 20.04
C ASN A 399 -81.76 23.05 20.44
N SER A 400 -82.04 22.92 21.74
CA SER A 400 -83.41 22.94 22.25
C SER A 400 -84.11 24.20 21.77
N PRO A 401 -85.25 24.12 21.05
CA PRO A 401 -86.00 25.31 20.70
C PRO A 401 -86.56 25.90 21.99
N SER A 402 -86.08 27.10 22.33
CA SER A 402 -86.73 28.01 23.28
C SER A 402 -88.19 28.14 22.89
N SER A 403 -89.08 27.86 23.84
CA SER A 403 -90.54 27.90 23.71
C SER A 403 -91.01 29.22 23.08
N GLU A 404 -91.24 29.24 21.76
CA GLU A 404 -92.12 30.22 21.14
C GLU A 404 -93.55 29.73 21.29
N VAL A 405 -94.29 30.47 22.12
CA VAL A 405 -95.74 30.32 22.35
C VAL A 405 -96.48 30.60 21.05
N ILE A 406 -97.10 29.57 20.47
CA ILE A 406 -98.02 29.72 19.34
C ILE A 406 -99.34 30.28 19.88
N SER A 407 -99.68 31.52 19.50
CA SER A 407 -101.02 32.08 19.67
C SER A 407 -101.98 31.49 18.62
N ILE A 408 -103.13 30.99 19.08
CA ILE A 408 -104.19 30.44 18.24
C ILE A 408 -104.97 31.58 17.59
N PRO A 409 -105.26 31.55 16.27
CA PRO A 409 -106.18 32.50 15.66
C PRO A 409 -107.62 32.06 15.92
N ALA A 410 -108.43 32.92 16.54
CA ALA A 410 -109.88 32.80 16.49
C ALA A 410 -110.37 33.13 15.07
N ARG A 411 -111.20 32.27 14.49
CA ARG A 411 -112.08 32.60 13.36
C ARG A 411 -113.51 32.18 13.76
N CYS A 412 -114.49 32.98 13.32
CA CYS A 412 -115.92 32.92 13.68
C CYS A 412 -116.52 31.52 13.87
#